data_AF-A0A1H3PF73-F1
#
_entry.id   AF-A0A1H3PF73-F1
#
_cell.length_a   1.000
_cell.length_b   1.000
_cell.length_c   1.000
_cell.angle_alpha   90.00
_cell.angle_beta   90.00
_cell.angle_gamma   90.00
#
_symmetry.space_group_name_H-M   'P 1'
#
loop_
_entity.id
_entity.type
_entity.pdbx_description
1 polymer ?
#
loop_
_entity_poly.entity_id
_entity_poly.type
_entity_poly.pdbx_seq_one_letter_code
_entity_poly.pdbx_strand_id
1 'polypeptide(L)' 'MDVQEKLNAVDIVLRSIDHAKLFLTEGYKIITDPANEVFLLIPESKVEESKHLGYVVIED' A
#
# COMPACT_ATOMS: atom_id res chain seq x y z
N MET A 1 16.57 -5.64 -2.17
CA MET A 1 15.99 -4.57 -1.35
C MET A 1 14.58 -5.01 -1.03
N ASP A 2 14.32 -5.27 0.24
CA ASP A 2 13.08 -5.90 0.68
C ASP A 2 11.92 -4.89 0.61
N VAL A 3 10.71 -5.33 0.26
CA VAL A 3 9.54 -4.43 0.20
C VAL A 3 9.26 -3.79 1.57
N GLN A 4 9.64 -4.48 2.64
CA GLN A 4 9.57 -3.99 4.02
C GLN A 4 10.51 -2.80 4.28
N GLU A 5 11.62 -2.64 3.56
CA GLU A 5 12.59 -1.57 3.79
C GLU A 5 12.20 -0.25 3.10
N LYS A 6 11.36 -0.29 2.07
CA LYS A 6 10.99 0.90 1.28
C LYS A 6 9.97 1.80 1.96
N LEU A 7 9.19 1.26 2.88
CA LEU A 7 8.18 1.98 3.64
C LEU A 7 8.28 1.49 5.08
N ASN A 8 8.89 2.28 5.97
CA ASN A 8 8.89 2.06 7.43
C ASN A 8 7.48 2.05 8.07
N ALA A 9 6.42 2.00 7.25
CA ALA A 9 5.00 2.16 7.60
C ALA A 9 4.11 1.14 6.87
N VAL A 10 4.64 0.00 6.42
CA VAL A 10 3.80 -1.10 5.92
C VAL A 10 3.23 -1.86 7.12
N ASP A 11 2.00 -1.56 7.48
CA ASP A 11 1.31 -2.26 8.57
C ASP A 11 0.90 -3.69 8.15
N ILE A 12 0.50 -3.89 6.89
CA ILE A 12 0.02 -5.19 6.38
C ILE A 12 0.40 -5.36 4.90
N VAL A 13 0.95 -6.53 4.56
CA VAL A 13 1.17 -6.99 3.18
C VAL A 13 0.09 -8.02 2.82
N LEU A 14 -0.68 -7.77 1.77
CA LEU A 14 -1.77 -8.63 1.32
C LEU A 14 -1.58 -9.02 -0.15
N ARG A 15 -2.07 -10.19 -0.53
CA ARG A 15 -2.07 -10.70 -1.92
C ARG A 15 -3.45 -10.64 -2.59
N SER A 16 -4.43 -10.08 -1.90
CA SER A 16 -5.80 -9.93 -2.41
C SER A 16 -6.31 -8.54 -2.09
N ILE A 17 -6.83 -7.87 -3.10
CA ILE A 17 -7.47 -6.56 -2.96
C ILE A 17 -8.74 -6.65 -2.10
N ASP A 18 -9.51 -7.73 -2.22
CA ASP A 18 -10.74 -7.93 -1.44
C ASP A 18 -10.43 -7.98 0.05
N HIS A 19 -9.35 -8.67 0.44
CA HIS A 19 -8.89 -8.67 1.82
C HIS A 19 -8.36 -7.30 2.25
N ALA A 20 -7.67 -6.57 1.37
CA ALA A 20 -7.16 -5.23 1.70
C ALA A 20 -8.30 -4.25 1.98
N LYS A 21 -9.40 -4.33 1.24
CA LYS A 21 -10.60 -3.52 1.47
C LYS A 21 -11.26 -3.79 2.83
N LEU A 22 -11.14 -5.01 3.39
CA LEU A 22 -11.67 -5.32 4.73
C LEU A 22 -10.93 -4.59 5.87
N PHE A 23 -9.68 -4.19 5.66
CA PHE A 23 -8.87 -3.47 6.64
C PHE A 23 -8.80 -1.97 6.37
N LEU A 24 -9.49 -1.47 5.33
CA LEU A 24 -9.48 -0.06 4.99
C LEU A 24 -10.24 0.74 6.05
N THR A 25 -9.54 1.66 6.70
CA THR A 25 -10.11 2.58 7.69
C THR A 25 -9.88 4.03 7.27
N GLU A 26 -10.61 4.96 7.90
CA GLU A 26 -10.43 6.40 7.66
C GLU A 26 -8.96 6.81 7.88
N GLY A 27 -8.43 7.64 6.98
CA GLY A 27 -7.04 8.10 7.00
C GLY A 27 -6.02 7.13 6.40
N TYR A 28 -6.45 5.99 5.83
CA TYR A 28 -5.59 5.04 5.13
C TYR A 28 -6.00 4.88 3.66
N LYS A 29 -5.03 4.46 2.84
CA LYS A 29 -5.22 4.08 1.43
C LYS A 29 -4.56 2.75 1.15
N ILE A 30 -5.09 2.06 0.15
CA ILE A 30 -4.47 0.86 -0.41
C ILE A 30 -3.58 1.31 -1.56
N ILE A 31 -2.33 0.89 -1.52
CA ILE A 31 -1.41 0.98 -2.65
C ILE A 31 -1.04 -0.44 -3.11
N THR A 32 -0.59 -0.56 -4.34
CA THR A 32 -0.04 -1.80 -4.88
C THR A 32 1.37 -1.57 -5.42
N ASP A 33 2.19 -2.61 -5.30
CA ASP A 33 3.45 -2.72 -6.02
C ASP A 33 3.24 -3.58 -7.27
N PRO A 34 3.17 -2.98 -8.48
CA PRO A 34 2.95 -3.72 -9.71
C PRO A 34 4.03 -4.75 -10.01
N ALA A 35 5.25 -4.57 -9.48
CA ALA A 35 6.35 -5.50 -9.72
C ALA A 35 6.28 -6.76 -8.84
N ASN A 36 5.58 -6.69 -7.71
CA ASN A 36 5.54 -7.76 -6.71
C ASN A 36 4.13 -8.32 -6.47
N GLU A 37 3.10 -7.79 -7.14
CA GLU A 37 1.70 -8.21 -7.01
C GLU A 37 1.21 -8.24 -5.55
N VAL A 38 1.61 -7.23 -4.78
CA VAL A 38 1.19 -7.04 -3.38
C VAL A 38 0.35 -5.79 -3.21
N PHE A 39 -0.49 -5.82 -2.19
CA PHE A 39 -1.30 -4.69 -1.71
C PHE A 39 -0.81 -4.31 -0.32
N LEU A 40 -0.68 -3.02 -0.09
CA LEU A 40 -0.20 -2.43 1.16
C LEU A 40 -1.23 -1.41 1.63
N LEU A 41 -1.55 -1.43 2.92
CA LEU A 41 -2.32 -0.39 3.56
C LEU A 41 -1.34 0.65 4.13
N ILE A 42 -1.50 1.90 3.75
CA ILE A 42 -0.63 2.99 4.20
C ILE A 42 -1.46 4.19 4.67
N PRO A 43 -0.93 5.05 5.56
CA PRO A 43 -1.56 6.32 5.88
C PRO A 43 -1.68 7.23 4.66
N GLU A 44 -2.75 8.02 4.57
CA GLU A 44 -2.97 9.00 3.48
C GLU A 44 -1.80 9.99 3.33
N SER A 45 -1.15 10.35 4.43
CA SER A 45 0.02 11.24 4.45
C SER A 45 1.25 10.67 3.72
N LYS A 46 1.26 9.37 3.42
CA LYS A 46 2.35 8.66 2.74
C LYS A 46 2.08 8.36 1.27
N VAL A 47 0.93 8.76 0.75
CA VAL A 47 0.52 8.47 -0.63
C VAL A 47 1.47 9.10 -1.65
N GLU A 48 1.81 10.38 -1.50
CA GLU A 48 2.68 11.09 -2.46
C GLU A 48 4.10 10.49 -2.47
N GLU A 49 4.66 10.20 -1.29
CA GLU A 49 5.94 9.50 -1.16
C GLU A 49 5.91 8.13 -1.86
N SER A 50 4.84 7.37 -1.67
CA SER A 50 4.68 6.04 -2.27
C SER A 50 4.58 6.10 -3.79
N LYS A 51 3.89 7.10 -4.35
CA LYS A 51 3.86 7.32 -5.80
C LYS A 51 5.26 7.59 -6.36
N HIS A 52 6.07 8.41 -5.69
CA HIS A 52 7.46 8.67 -6.08
C HIS A 52 8.35 7.42 -6.04
N LEU A 53 8.01 6.44 -5.21
CA LEU A 53 8.69 5.16 -5.11
C LEU A 53 8.19 4.11 -6.12
N GLY A 54 7.20 4.45 -6.95
CA GLY A 54 6.66 3.60 -8.01
C GLY A 54 5.45 2.75 -7.61
N TYR A 55 4.87 2.97 -6.43
CA TYR A 55 3.62 2.33 -6.04
C TYR A 55 2.42 3.02 -6.70
N VAL A 56 1.36 2.24 -6.94
CA VAL A 56 0.11 2.73 -7.53
C VAL A 56 -0.97 2.75 -6.46
N VAL A 57 -1.68 3.87 -6.33
CA VAL A 57 -2.84 3.96 -5.43
C VAL A 57 -4.01 3.22 -6.06
N ILE A 58 -4.65 2.35 -5.29
CA ILE A 58 -5.92 1.73 -5.70
C ILE A 58 -7.05 2.68 -5.30
N GLU A 59 -7.72 3.25 -6.28
CA GLU A 59 -8.97 3.97 -6.08
C GLU A 59 -10.14 2.96 -6.05
N ASP A 60 -11.16 3.23 -5.25
CA ASP A 60 -12.36 2.38 -5.14
C ASP A 60 -13.23 2.45 -6.40
#